data_AF-A0A829R8E4-F1
#
_entry.id   AF-A0A829R8E4-F1
#
_cell.length_a   1.000
_cell.length_b   1.000
_cell.length_c   1.000
_cell.angle_alpha   90.00
_cell.angle_beta   90.00
_cell.angle_gamma   90.00
#
_symmetry.space_group_name_H-M   'P 1'
#
loop_
_entity.id
_entity.type
_entity.pdbx_description
1 polymer ?
#
loop_
_entity_poly.entity_id
_entity_poly.type
_entity_poly.pdbx_seq_one_letter_code
_entity_poly.pdbx_strand_id
1 'polypeptide(L)' 'MTIPNFTDIHTIPTGTYVIEGYINDDPNLKFDADIDSGTNFEGKGAESGGLGNLAKPEYTNKTKTVSKILEEQKQKQSH' A
#
# COMPACT_ATOMS: atom_id res chain seq x y z
N MET A 1 3.86 -5.33 15.61
CA MET A 1 4.34 -4.58 14.44
C MET A 1 4.12 -5.48 13.25
N THR A 2 3.29 -5.06 12.30
CA THR A 2 3.06 -5.80 11.05
C THR A 2 4.29 -5.59 10.18
N ILE A 3 5.07 -6.64 9.91
CA ILE A 3 6.27 -6.56 9.06
C ILE A 3 5.90 -7.09 7.68
N PRO A 4 6.12 -6.31 6.60
CA PRO A 4 5.93 -6.80 5.24
C PRO A 4 7.08 -7.73 4.85
N ASN A 5 6.72 -8.85 4.22
CA ASN A 5 7.63 -9.74 3.50
C ASN A 5 7.50 -9.44 2.02
N PHE A 6 8.57 -8.94 1.41
CA PHE A 6 8.61 -8.67 -0.03
C PHE A 6 8.95 -9.95 -0.77
N THR A 7 8.14 -10.30 -1.77
CA THR A 7 8.28 -11.55 -2.53
C THR A 7 8.81 -11.33 -3.92
N ASP A 8 8.43 -10.22 -4.56
CA ASP A 8 8.85 -9.93 -5.93
C ASP A 8 8.89 -8.43 -6.20
N ILE A 9 9.73 -8.07 -7.17
CA ILE A 9 9.87 -6.72 -7.70
C ILE A 9 10.09 -6.85 -9.21
N HIS A 10 9.14 -6.39 -10.01
CA HIS A 10 9.21 -6.55 -11.46
C HIS A 10 8.61 -5.35 -12.20
N THR A 11 8.84 -5.29 -13.51
CA THR A 11 8.23 -4.28 -14.40
C THR A 11 7.17 -4.96 -15.25
N ILE A 12 5.94 -4.44 -15.21
CA ILE A 12 4.85 -4.93 -16.05
C ILE A 12 4.95 -4.36 -17.48
N PRO A 13 4.29 -4.94 -18.50
CA PRO A 13 4.44 -4.53 -19.90
C PRO A 13 4.17 -3.05 -20.20
N THR A 14 3.41 -2.36 -19.33
CA THR A 14 3.16 -0.91 -19.43
C THR A 14 4.36 -0.06 -19.00
N GLY A 15 5.45 -0.67 -18.51
CA GLY A 15 6.62 0.02 -17.97
C GLY A 15 6.49 0.40 -16.49
N THR A 16 5.36 0.10 -15.85
CA THR A 16 5.16 0.34 -14.42
C THR A 16 5.98 -0.65 -13.61
N TYR A 17 6.71 -0.15 -12.62
CA TYR A 17 7.42 -0.98 -11.67
C TYR A 17 6.45 -1.38 -10.55
N VAL A 18 6.42 -2.65 -10.16
CA VAL A 18 5.48 -3.19 -9.18
C VAL A 18 6.26 -3.92 -8.10
N ILE A 19 5.87 -3.72 -6.85
CA ILE A 19 6.32 -4.54 -5.71
C ILE A 19 5.18 -5.41 -5.23
N GLU A 20 5.50 -6.64 -4.87
CA GLU A 20 4.55 -7.59 -4.30
C GLU A 20 5.05 -8.09 -2.94
N GLY A 21 4.12 -8.41 -2.06
CA GLY A 21 4.44 -8.99 -0.77
C GLY A 21 3.24 -9.46 0.02
N TYR A 22 3.49 -9.87 1.25
CA TYR A 22 2.46 -10.21 2.23
C TYR A 22 2.86 -9.75 3.63
N ILE A 23 1.90 -9.70 4.54
CA ILE A 23 2.15 -9.29 5.93
C ILE A 23 1.94 -10.44 6.93
N ASN A 24 2.50 -10.29 8.13
CA ASN A 24 2.29 -11.22 9.27
C ASN A 24 2.64 -12.68 8.99
N ASP A 25 3.61 -12.93 8.11
CA ASP A 25 3.97 -14.28 7.66
C ASP A 25 2.79 -15.10 7.09
N ASP A 26 1.71 -14.42 6.67
CA ASP A 26 0.52 -15.04 6.11
C ASP A 26 0.40 -14.72 4.61
N PRO A 27 0.67 -15.70 3.72
CA PRO A 27 0.53 -15.52 2.28
C PRO A 27 -0.90 -15.20 1.82
N ASN A 28 -1.93 -15.27 2.68
CA ASN A 28 -3.28 -14.82 2.31
C ASN A 28 -3.46 -13.31 2.44
N LEU A 29 -2.54 -12.62 3.12
CA LEU A 29 -2.57 -11.18 3.36
C LEU A 29 -1.64 -10.44 2.40
N LYS A 30 -1.85 -10.64 1.10
CA LYS A 30 -0.99 -10.11 0.03
C LYS A 30 -1.32 -8.66 -0.31
N PHE A 31 -0.31 -7.96 -0.81
CA PHE A 31 -0.44 -6.65 -1.42
C PHE A 31 0.44 -6.56 -2.67
N ASP A 32 0.04 -5.69 -3.58
CA ASP A 32 0.88 -5.12 -4.63
C ASP A 32 0.86 -3.59 -4.54
N ALA A 33 1.93 -2.96 -5.03
CA ALA A 33 1.98 -1.51 -5.17
C ALA A 33 2.83 -1.10 -6.37
N ASP A 34 2.28 -0.16 -7.14
CA ASP A 34 2.98 0.51 -8.21
C ASP A 34 4.05 1.45 -7.62
N ILE A 35 5.27 1.31 -8.11
CA ILE A 35 6.36 2.24 -7.92
C ILE A 35 6.54 3.01 -9.24
N ASP A 36 6.19 4.28 -9.20
CA ASP A 36 6.60 5.21 -10.23
C ASP A 36 7.88 5.92 -9.76
N SER A 37 8.96 5.80 -10.53
CA SER A 37 10.23 6.48 -10.24
C SER A 37 10.11 8.01 -10.09
N GLY A 38 9.04 8.61 -10.61
CA GLY A 38 8.75 10.04 -10.50
C GLY A 38 7.81 10.44 -9.35
N THR A 39 7.17 9.49 -8.66
CA THR A 39 6.23 9.79 -7.57
C THR A 39 6.50 8.93 -6.35
N ASN A 40 6.52 9.53 -5.16
CA ASN A 40 6.90 8.86 -3.92
C ASN A 40 5.81 7.90 -3.42
N PHE A 41 5.63 6.77 -4.10
CA PHE A 41 4.57 5.78 -3.86
C PHE A 41 3.15 6.40 -3.93
N GLU A 42 2.95 7.32 -4.87
CA GLU A 42 1.61 7.87 -5.19
C GLU A 42 0.87 6.99 -6.19
N GLY A 43 1.48 5.87 -6.60
CA GLY A 43 0.93 4.88 -7.51
C GLY A 43 -0.29 4.15 -6.94
N LYS A 44 -0.96 3.38 -7.80
CA LYS A 44 -2.04 2.50 -7.37
C LYS A 44 -1.44 1.27 -6.71
N GLY A 45 -2.24 0.58 -5.92
CA GLY A 45 -1.93 -0.73 -5.39
C GLY A 45 -3.22 -1.48 -5.13
N ALA A 46 -3.10 -2.77 -4.95
CA ALA A 46 -4.19 -3.64 -4.58
C ALA A 46 -3.80 -4.54 -3.41
N GLU A 47 -4.84 -4.96 -2.69
CA GLU A 47 -4.73 -5.90 -1.59
C GLU A 47 -5.53 -7.16 -1.87
N SER A 48 -5.12 -8.27 -1.26
CA SER A 48 -5.97 -9.46 -1.22
C SER A 48 -7.24 -9.18 -0.41
N GLY A 49 -8.33 -9.92 -0.69
CA GLY A 49 -9.55 -9.79 0.10
C GLY A 49 -9.36 -10.09 1.61
N GLY A 50 -8.40 -10.98 1.94
CA GLY A 50 -8.01 -11.24 3.32
C GLY A 50 -7.39 -10.02 4.00
N LEU A 51 -6.51 -9.31 3.29
CA LEU A 51 -5.90 -8.07 3.79
C LEU A 51 -6.92 -6.93 3.87
N GLY A 52 -7.80 -6.78 2.87
CA GLY A 52 -8.86 -5.78 2.87
C GLY A 52 -9.83 -5.92 4.05
N ASN A 53 -10.11 -7.14 4.49
CA ASN A 53 -10.97 -7.41 5.65
C ASN A 53 -10.33 -7.03 7.00
N LEU A 54 -9.00 -6.86 7.06
CA LEU A 54 -8.31 -6.38 8.27
C LEU A 54 -8.44 -4.86 8.43
N ALA A 55 -8.76 -4.14 7.36
CA ALA A 55 -9.04 -2.71 7.46
C ALA A 55 -10.26 -2.50 8.35
N LYS A 56 -10.17 -1.54 9.29
CA LYS A 56 -11.32 -1.22 10.12
C LYS A 56 -12.48 -0.74 9.22
N PRO A 57 -13.74 -1.04 9.56
CA PRO A 57 -14.89 -0.71 8.72
C PRO A 57 -14.97 0.76 8.32
N GLU A 58 -14.50 1.69 9.18
CA GLU A 58 -14.49 3.12 8.88
C GLU A 58 -13.48 3.52 7.77
N TYR A 59 -12.54 2.65 7.44
CA TYR A 59 -11.49 2.84 6.43
C TYR A 59 -11.67 1.96 5.18
N THR A 60 -12.68 1.09 5.14
CA THR A 60 -13.00 0.30 3.95
C THR A 60 -13.20 1.20 2.74
N ASN A 61 -12.51 0.90 1.63
CA ASN A 61 -12.51 1.69 0.39
C ASN A 61 -12.04 3.15 0.53
N LYS A 62 -11.36 3.51 1.62
CA LYS A 62 -10.79 4.84 1.85
C LYS A 62 -9.27 4.82 1.70
N THR A 63 -8.79 4.30 0.58
CA THR A 63 -7.38 4.38 0.23
C THR A 63 -6.98 5.84 0.00
N LYS A 64 -5.78 6.20 0.43
CA LYS A 64 -5.21 7.54 0.30
C LYS A 64 -3.79 7.41 -0.20
N THR A 65 -3.33 8.41 -0.95
CA THR A 65 -1.93 8.48 -1.34
C THR A 65 -1.06 8.87 -0.14
N VAL A 66 0.25 8.58 -0.24
CA VAL A 66 1.23 8.88 0.81
C VAL A 66 1.22 10.37 1.15
N SER A 67 1.22 11.25 0.15
CA SER A 67 1.17 12.70 0.34
C SER A 67 -0.07 13.16 1.10
N LYS A 68 -1.24 12.59 0.80
CA LYS A 68 -2.47 12.94 1.53
C LYS A 68 -2.40 12.51 2.99
N ILE A 69 -1.86 11.33 3.27
CA ILE A 69 -1.65 10.85 4.64
C ILE A 69 -0.68 11.78 5.38
N LEU A 70 0.44 12.17 4.75
CA LEU A 70 1.43 13.07 5.35
C LEU A 70 0.85 14.45 5.64
N GLU A 71 0.04 15.01 4.74
CA GLU A 71 -0.66 16.28 4.95
C GLU A 71 -1.59 16.21 6.17
N GLU A 72 -2.41 15.17 6.26
CA GLU A 72 -3.34 14.98 7.39
C GLU A 72 -2.62 14.77 8.72
N GLN A 73 -1.46 14.08 8.72
CA GLN A 73 -0.64 13.91 9.92
C GLN A 73 -0.03 15.24 10.38
N LYS A 74 0.48 16.06 9.44
CA LYS A 74 1.00 17.40 9.76
C LYS A 74 -0.08 18.29 10.37
N GLN A 75 -1.29 18.25 9.82
CA GLN A 75 -2.43 19.03 10.34
C GLN A 75 -2.83 18.58 11.75
N LYS A 76 -2.85 17.27 12.04
CA LYS A 76 -3.14 16.74 13.38
C LYS A 76 -2.09 17.08 14.44
N GLN A 77 -0.83 17.24 14.04
CA GLN A 77 0.26 17.62 14.96
C GLN A 77 0.35 19.12 15.18
N SER A 78 -0.24 19.93 14.30
CA SER A 78 -0.27 21.39 14.41
C SER A 78 -1.44 21.91 15.25
N HIS A 79 -2.23 21.02 15.86
CA HIS A 79 -3.41 21.31 16.67
C HIS A 79 -3.25 20.65 18.04
#